data_AF-A0A430BX42-F1
#
_entry.id   AF-A0A430BX42-F1
#
_cell.length_a   1.000
_cell.length_b   1.000
_cell.length_c   1.000
_cell.angle_alpha   90.00
_cell.angle_beta   90.00
_cell.angle_gamma   90.00
#
_symmetry.space_group_name_H-M   'P 1'
#
loop_
_entity.id
_entity.type
_entity.pdbx_description
1 polymer ?
#
loop_
_entity_poly.entity_id
_entity_poly.type
_entity_poly.pdbx_seq_one_letter_code
_entity_poly.pdbx_strand_id
1 'polypeptide(L)'
;MIGARHHTSCSAEGCRTQIKKGWFCPAHWYAIPLALREAVLAAFNAATAAHCRAPRDEQEQLNRAYGVAFRDCLDHLRRAPRTPAQSMSTVAIAADGARVTYANGRRL
;
A
#
# COMPACT_ATOMS: atom_id res chain seq x y z
N MET A 1 30.58 -14.44 -0.04
CA MET A 1 29.36 -14.40 -0.88
C MET A 1 28.43 -13.35 -0.30
N ILE A 2 28.35 -12.16 -0.93
CA ILE A 2 27.44 -11.08 -0.49
C ILE A 2 26.05 -11.41 -1.04
N GLY A 3 25.12 -11.80 -0.18
CA GLY A 3 23.75 -12.12 -0.57
C GLY A 3 23.09 -10.92 -1.23
N ALA A 4 22.74 -11.06 -2.51
CA ALA A 4 22.04 -10.02 -3.26
C ALA A 4 20.77 -9.64 -2.50
N ARG A 5 20.70 -8.41 -1.98
CA ARG A 5 19.44 -7.85 -1.49
C ARG A 5 18.54 -7.71 -2.71
N HIS A 6 17.55 -8.58 -2.85
CA HIS A 6 16.61 -8.52 -3.98
C HIS A 6 15.75 -7.26 -3.77
N HIS A 7 16.16 -6.15 -4.38
CA HIS A 7 15.39 -4.92 -4.39
C HIS A 7 14.30 -5.06 -5.46
N THR A 8 13.06 -5.26 -5.03
CA THR A 8 11.89 -5.22 -5.90
C THR A 8 11.46 -3.76 -6.08
N SER A 9 10.94 -3.38 -7.24
CA SER A 9 10.33 -2.07 -7.45
C SER A 9 8.88 -2.04 -6.94
N CYS A 10 8.40 -0.87 -6.55
CA CYS A 10 6.98 -0.64 -6.29
C CYS A 10 6.11 -1.11 -7.48
N SER A 11 4.97 -1.74 -7.21
CA SER A 11 4.06 -2.26 -8.24
C SER A 11 3.18 -1.16 -8.87
N ALA A 12 3.14 0.03 -8.28
CA ALA A 12 2.44 1.16 -8.86
C ALA A 12 3.08 1.55 -10.20
N GLU A 13 2.25 1.74 -11.22
CA GLU A 13 2.70 2.05 -12.58
C GLU A 13 3.60 3.30 -12.61
N GLY A 14 4.74 3.19 -13.30
CA GLY A 14 5.73 4.28 -13.41
C GLY A 14 6.53 4.58 -12.13
N CYS A 15 6.29 3.89 -11.01
CA CYS A 15 7.05 4.09 -9.78
C CYS A 15 8.36 3.29 -9.78
N ARG A 16 9.49 3.97 -9.63
CA ARG A 16 10.83 3.35 -9.58
C ARG A 16 11.38 3.17 -8.16
N THR A 17 10.58 3.45 -7.13
CA THR A 17 11.02 3.31 -5.74
C THR A 17 11.34 1.84 -5.43
N GLN A 18 12.56 1.59 -4.97
CA GLN A 18 12.98 0.27 -4.52
C GLN A 18 12.40 -0.05 -3.15
N ILE A 19 11.89 -1.27 -2.99
CA ILE A 19 11.33 -1.81 -1.76
C ILE A 19 12.04 -3.11 -1.39
N LYS A 20 12.17 -3.38 -0.09
CA LYS A 20 12.88 -4.58 0.42
C LYS A 20 12.07 -5.86 0.22
N LYS A 21 10.76 -5.80 0.43
CA LYS A 21 9.77 -6.86 0.22
C LYS A 21 8.41 -6.21 0.04
N GLY A 22 7.55 -6.81 -0.77
CA GLY A 22 6.13 -6.45 -0.84
C GLY A 22 5.71 -5.84 -2.16
N TRP A 23 4.62 -5.08 -2.08
CA TRP A 23 3.80 -4.68 -3.22
C TRP A 23 3.99 -3.22 -3.61
N PHE A 24 3.88 -2.33 -2.63
CA PHE A 24 3.85 -0.89 -2.83
C PHE A 24 4.89 -0.22 -1.92
N CYS A 25 5.48 0.88 -2.37
CA CYS A 25 6.27 1.72 -1.49
C CYS A 25 5.36 2.41 -0.45
N PRO A 26 5.91 2.92 0.68
CA PRO A 26 5.09 3.52 1.73
C PRO A 26 4.16 4.64 1.21
N ALA A 27 4.64 5.46 0.28
CA ALA A 27 3.84 6.53 -0.32
C ALA A 27 2.60 6.00 -1.06
N HIS A 28 2.76 4.98 -1.91
CA HIS A 28 1.64 4.38 -2.62
C HIS A 28 0.75 3.53 -1.71
N TRP A 29 1.33 2.87 -0.71
CA TRP A 29 0.55 2.15 0.27
C TRP A 29 -0.45 3.07 0.97
N TYR A 30 0.01 4.21 1.50
CA TYR A 30 -0.88 5.15 2.20
C TYR A 30 -1.76 6.00 1.27
N ALA A 31 -1.51 6.00 -0.04
CA ALA A 31 -2.42 6.58 -1.03
C ALA A 31 -3.63 5.68 -1.35
N ILE A 32 -3.58 4.39 -0.98
CA ILE A 32 -4.69 3.44 -1.14
C ILE A 32 -5.66 3.56 0.05
N PRO A 33 -6.99 3.68 -0.19
CA PRO A 33 -8.02 3.68 0.84
C PRO A 33 -7.88 2.51 1.80
N LEU A 34 -8.17 2.74 3.08
CA LEU A 34 -8.04 1.72 4.12
C LEU A 34 -8.79 0.43 3.74
N ALA A 35 -10.02 0.54 3.25
CA ALA A 35 -10.83 -0.61 2.85
C ALA A 35 -10.14 -1.51 1.80
N LEU A 36 -9.48 -0.90 0.80
CA LEU A 36 -8.75 -1.65 -0.22
C LEU A 36 -7.47 -2.28 0.35
N ARG A 37 -6.76 -1.57 1.23
CA ARG A 37 -5.58 -2.12 1.94
C ARG A 37 -5.94 -3.33 2.80
N GLU A 38 -7.05 -3.25 3.53
CA GLU A 38 -7.53 -4.33 4.37
C GLU A 38 -7.96 -5.54 3.53
N ALA A 39 -8.68 -5.31 2.43
CA ALA A 39 -9.09 -6.36 1.51
C ALA A 39 -7.90 -7.14 0.92
N VAL A 40 -6.87 -6.44 0.43
CA VAL A 40 -5.70 -7.10 -0.17
C VAL A 40 -4.86 -7.83 0.90
N LEU A 41 -4.72 -7.28 2.10
CA LEU A 41 -4.04 -7.96 3.22
C LEU A 41 -4.79 -9.21 3.65
N ALA A 42 -6.11 -9.14 3.80
CA ALA A 42 -6.94 -10.28 4.17
C ALA A 42 -6.82 -11.42 3.14
N ALA A 43 -6.94 -11.08 1.85
CA ALA A 43 -6.84 -12.06 0.77
C ALA A 43 -5.44 -12.69 0.68
N PHE A 44 -4.38 -11.89 0.85
CA PHE A 44 -3.01 -12.42 0.89
C PHE A 44 -2.77 -13.35 2.08
N ASN A 45 -3.25 -12.97 3.26
CA ASN A 45 -3.11 -13.80 4.45
C ASN A 45 -3.84 -15.13 4.28
N ALA A 46 -5.05 -15.12 3.71
CA ALA A 46 -5.79 -16.34 3.40
C ALA A 46 -5.05 -17.23 2.40
N ALA A 47 -4.59 -16.67 1.27
CA ALA A 47 -3.83 -17.41 0.26
C ALA A 47 -2.53 -17.99 0.83
N THR A 48 -1.81 -17.22 1.65
CA THR A 48 -0.57 -17.66 2.30
C THR A 48 -0.82 -18.75 3.33
N ALA A 49 -1.90 -18.65 4.11
CA ALA A 49 -2.27 -19.67 5.09
C ALA A 49 -2.65 -21.00 4.42
N ALA A 50 -3.29 -20.95 3.25
CA ALA A 50 -3.67 -22.12 2.47
C ALA A 50 -2.52 -22.73 1.66
N HIS A 51 -1.44 -21.97 1.42
CA HIS A 51 -0.32 -22.41 0.59
C HIS A 51 0.30 -23.71 1.13
N CYS A 52 0.35 -24.73 0.26
CA CYS A 52 0.81 -26.09 0.60
C CYS A 52 0.01 -26.82 1.69
N ARG A 53 -1.11 -26.27 2.18
CA ARG A 53 -1.97 -26.87 3.21
C ARG A 53 -3.36 -27.25 2.70
N ALA A 54 -3.90 -26.46 1.78
CA ALA A 54 -5.21 -26.70 1.19
C ALA A 54 -5.13 -27.48 -0.13
N PRO A 55 -6.24 -28.09 -0.61
CA PRO A 55 -6.34 -28.61 -1.97
C PRO A 55 -6.01 -27.56 -3.03
N ARG A 56 -5.56 -28.00 -4.22
CA ARG A 56 -5.12 -27.09 -5.29
C ARG A 56 -6.22 -26.12 -5.73
N ASP A 57 -7.46 -26.59 -5.86
CA ASP A 57 -8.59 -25.75 -6.27
C ASP A 57 -8.87 -24.62 -5.27
N GLU A 58 -8.76 -24.90 -3.97
CA GLU A 58 -8.91 -23.89 -2.92
C GLU A 58 -7.76 -22.88 -2.95
N GLN A 59 -6.51 -23.35 -3.12
CA GLN A 59 -5.36 -22.46 -3.29
C GLN A 59 -5.56 -21.53 -4.51
N GLU A 60 -6.06 -22.06 -5.63
CA GLU A 60 -6.34 -21.28 -6.84
C GLU A 60 -7.47 -20.27 -6.63
N GLN A 61 -8.52 -20.64 -5.90
CA GLN A 61 -9.60 -19.71 -5.56
C GLN A 61 -9.08 -18.54 -4.71
N LEU A 62 -8.29 -18.84 -3.68
CA LEU A 62 -7.71 -17.82 -2.80
C LEU A 62 -6.69 -16.94 -3.53
N ASN A 63 -5.87 -17.53 -4.40
CA ASN A 63 -4.94 -16.78 -5.25
C ASN A 63 -5.69 -15.86 -6.22
N ARG A 64 -6.83 -16.31 -6.78
CA ARG A 64 -7.70 -15.47 -7.61
C ARG A 64 -8.28 -14.30 -6.81
N ALA A 65 -8.77 -14.55 -5.60
CA ALA A 65 -9.29 -13.50 -4.72
C ALA A 65 -8.21 -12.45 -4.38
N TYR A 66 -7.01 -12.90 -4.02
CA TYR A 66 -5.87 -12.02 -3.81
C TYR A 66 -5.53 -11.19 -5.06
N GLY A 67 -5.51 -11.82 -6.24
CA GLY A 67 -5.26 -11.14 -7.51
C GLY A 67 -6.31 -10.07 -7.84
N VAL A 68 -7.59 -10.27 -7.50
CA VAL A 68 -8.64 -9.26 -7.64
C VAL A 68 -8.37 -8.08 -6.71
N ALA A 69 -8.21 -8.32 -5.40
CA ALA A 69 -7.98 -7.24 -4.43
C ALA A 69 -6.71 -6.43 -4.73
N PHE A 70 -5.67 -7.09 -5.25
CA PHE A 70 -4.45 -6.43 -5.69
C PHE A 70 -4.67 -5.52 -6.90
N ARG A 71 -5.47 -5.97 -7.89
CA ARG A 71 -5.82 -5.14 -9.05
C ARG A 71 -6.66 -3.94 -8.66
N ASP A 72 -7.58 -4.07 -7.71
CA ASP A 72 -8.37 -2.94 -7.22
C ASP A 72 -7.47 -1.85 -6.62
N CYS A 73 -6.42 -2.25 -5.91
CA CYS A 73 -5.39 -1.32 -5.40
C CYS A 73 -4.65 -0.61 -6.55
N LEU A 74 -4.25 -1.33 -7.60
CA LEU A 74 -3.59 -0.75 -8.77
C LEU A 74 -4.50 0.21 -9.53
N ASP A 75 -5.75 -0.17 -9.74
CA ASP A 75 -6.73 0.64 -10.46
C ASP A 75 -7.08 1.90 -9.69
N HIS A 76 -7.16 1.84 -8.35
CA HIS A 76 -7.22 3.04 -7.53
C HIS A 76 -6.02 3.95 -7.77
N LEU A 77 -4.80 3.42 -7.72
CA LEU A 77 -3.59 4.23 -7.92
C LEU A 77 -3.47 4.83 -9.32
N ARG A 78 -4.01 4.16 -10.36
CA ARG A 78 -4.05 4.69 -11.72
C ARG A 78 -5.06 5.82 -11.87
N ARG A 79 -6.23 5.70 -11.23
CA ARG A 79 -7.33 6.65 -11.36
C ARG A 79 -7.21 7.84 -10.39
N ALA A 80 -6.62 7.62 -9.22
CA ALA A 80 -6.47 8.63 -8.21
C ALA A 80 -5.47 9.70 -8.70
N PRO A 81 -5.89 10.96 -8.89
CA PRO A 81 -4.94 12.03 -9.12
C PRO A 81 -4.00 12.08 -7.91
N ARG A 82 -2.70 12.25 -8.15
CA ARG A 82 -1.77 12.51 -7.06
C ARG A 82 -2.25 13.75 -6.32
N THR A 83 -2.60 13.61 -5.04
CA THR A 83 -2.86 14.79 -4.20
C THR A 83 -1.60 15.65 -4.23
N PRO A 84 -1.68 16.89 -4.75
CA PRO A 84 -0.54 17.78 -4.70
C PRO A 84 -0.15 17.96 -3.24
N ALA A 85 1.15 17.96 -2.93
CA ALA A 85 1.62 18.23 -1.57
C ALA A 85 1.04 19.55 -1.01
N GLN A 86 0.73 20.48 -1.92
CA GLN A 86 0.10 21.77 -1.64
C GLN A 86 -1.32 21.68 -1.10
N SER A 87 -2.02 20.60 -1.42
CA SER A 87 -3.40 20.33 -1.01
C SER A 87 -3.48 19.51 0.28
N MET A 88 -2.34 19.07 0.83
CA MET A 88 -2.29 18.34 2.09
C MET A 88 -2.12 19.30 3.26
N SER A 89 -3.07 19.32 4.18
CA SER A 89 -2.93 19.95 5.49
C SER A 89 -2.64 18.89 6.55
N THR A 90 -1.63 19.13 7.39
CA THR A 90 -1.30 18.25 8.53
C THR A 90 -1.72 18.93 9.82
N VAL A 91 -2.44 18.23 10.70
CA VAL A 91 -2.73 18.70 12.05
C VAL A 91 -1.76 18.03 13.02
N ALA A 92 -1.02 18.83 13.78
CA ALA A 92 -0.19 18.39 14.89
C ALA A 92 -0.79 18.85 16.22
N ILE A 93 -0.34 18.25 17.32
CA ILE A 93 -0.63 18.70 18.68
C ILE A 93 0.65 19.36 19.21
N ALA A 94 0.57 20.63 19.59
CA ALA A 94 1.68 21.36 20.21
C ALA A 94 1.91 20.88 21.67
N ALA A 95 3.04 21.29 22.24
CA ALA A 95 3.42 20.89 23.60
C ALA A 95 2.43 21.36 24.68
N ASP A 96 1.66 22.42 24.39
CA ASP A 96 0.58 22.95 25.23
C ASP A 96 -0.78 22.25 24.97
N GLY A 97 -0.81 21.23 24.11
CA GLY A 97 -2.03 20.52 23.73
C GLY A 97 -2.84 21.21 22.62
N ALA A 98 -2.41 22.38 22.12
CA ALA A 98 -3.14 23.08 21.07
C ALA A 98 -3.04 22.33 19.74
N ARG A 99 -4.15 22.28 18.99
CA ARG A 99 -4.15 21.81 17.60
C ARG A 99 -3.48 22.86 16.73
N VAL A 100 -2.46 22.42 15.98
CA VAL A 100 -1.72 23.27 15.04
C VAL A 100 -1.84 22.69 13.65
N THR A 101 -2.39 23.47 12.72
CA THR A 101 -2.50 23.07 11.33
C THR A 101 -1.30 23.58 10.55
N TYR A 102 -0.79 22.75 9.64
CA TYR A 102 0.29 23.09 8.73
C TYR A 102 -0.19 22.92 7.29
N ALA A 103 0.17 23.87 6.42
CA ALA A 103 0.01 23.75 4.97
C ALA A 103 1.31 24.19 4.29
N ASN A 104 1.76 23.47 3.25
CA ASN A 104 3.04 23.75 2.57
C ASN A 104 4.25 23.85 3.51
N GLY A 105 4.27 23.05 4.59
CA GLY A 105 5.35 23.08 5.58
C GLY A 105 5.37 24.33 6.47
N ARG A 106 4.34 25.18 6.40
CA ARG A 106 4.18 26.37 7.24
C ARG A 106 2.99 26.18 8.17
N ARG A 107 3.14 26.63 9.42
CA ARG A 107 2.03 26.72 10.37
C ARG A 107 1.00 27.73 9.84
N LEU A 108 -0.27 27.31 9.80
CA LEU A 108 -1.41 28.18 9.53
C LEU A 108 -1.79 28.98 10.78
#